data_AF-R4XEV7-F1
#
_entry.id   AF-R4XEV7-F1
#
_cell.length_a   1.000
_cell.length_b   1.000
_cell.length_c   1.000
_cell.angle_alpha   90.00
_cell.angle_beta   90.00
_cell.angle_gamma   90.00
#
_symmetry.space_group_name_H-M   'P 1'
#
loop_
_entity.id
_entity.type
_entity.pdbx_description
1 polymer ?
#
loop_
_entity_poly.entity_id
_entity_poly.type
_entity_poly.pdbx_seq_one_letter_code
_entity_poly.pdbx_strand_id
1 'polypeptide(L)'
;MSEAKRSLKIKTGAVKRLAKDVQYSQKESESERTRLATLKANGGDEYEIRAQDKVIADADQMIPDYRKRLAAAIEELEELTTSDEPALQDSEELKSANEVLAEARKQL
;
A
#
# COMPACT_ATOMS: atom_id res chain seq x y z
N MET A 1 -16.88 15.21 -17.67
CA MET A 1 -16.81 14.31 -16.49
C MET A 1 -17.59 14.99 -15.37
N SER A 2 -18.51 14.29 -14.71
CA SER A 2 -19.22 14.86 -13.55
C SER A 2 -18.28 15.03 -12.36
N GLU A 3 -18.64 15.89 -11.39
CA GLU A 3 -17.87 16.05 -10.15
C GLU A 3 -17.71 14.71 -9.41
N ALA A 4 -18.75 13.88 -9.38
CA ALA A 4 -18.69 12.56 -8.78
C ALA A 4 -17.68 11.63 -9.46
N LYS A 5 -17.69 11.54 -10.79
CA LYS A 5 -16.70 10.77 -11.56
C LYS A 5 -15.28 11.29 -11.34
N ARG A 6 -15.12 12.61 -11.25
CA ARG A 6 -13.84 13.25 -10.97
C ARG A 6 -13.33 12.89 -9.57
N SER A 7 -14.19 12.99 -8.56
CA SER A 7 -13.87 12.65 -7.17
C SER A 7 -13.46 11.18 -7.05
N LEU A 8 -14.23 10.28 -7.65
CA LEU A 8 -13.94 8.85 -7.67
C LEU A 8 -12.58 8.57 -8.30
N LYS A 9 -12.30 9.14 -9.48
CA LYS A 9 -11.01 8.99 -10.15
C LYS A 9 -9.83 9.49 -9.31
N ILE A 10 -10.01 10.61 -8.61
CA ILE A 10 -8.96 11.18 -7.73
C ILE A 10 -8.69 10.25 -6.55
N LYS A 11 -9.74 9.80 -5.84
CA LYS A 11 -9.61 8.93 -4.66
C LYS A 11 -9.10 7.54 -5.04
N THR A 12 -9.55 6.95 -6.15
CA THR A 12 -8.97 5.72 -6.72
C THR A 12 -7.47 5.87 -6.97
N GLY A 13 -7.04 7.02 -7.50
CA GLY A 13 -5.62 7.32 -7.69
C GLY A 13 -4.83 7.42 -6.38
N ALA A 14 -5.44 7.95 -5.32
CA ALA A 14 -4.83 8.03 -4.00
C ALA A 14 -4.63 6.64 -3.38
N VAL A 15 -5.68 5.81 -3.36
CA VAL A 15 -5.61 4.42 -2.87
C VAL A 15 -4.53 3.63 -3.63
N LYS A 16 -4.52 3.74 -4.96
CA LYS A 16 -3.52 3.05 -5.80
C LYS A 16 -2.08 3.44 -5.50
N ARG A 17 -1.81 4.71 -5.16
CA ARG A 17 -0.46 5.16 -4.78
C ARG A 17 -0.06 4.65 -3.41
N LEU A 18 -0.93 4.78 -2.41
CA LEU A 18 -0.67 4.29 -1.06
C LEU A 18 -0.46 2.76 -1.03
N ALA A 19 -1.23 2.03 -1.83
CA ALA A 19 -1.05 0.59 -2.02
C ALA A 19 0.33 0.26 -2.64
N LYS A 20 0.85 1.10 -3.54
CA LYS A 20 2.22 0.91 -4.03
C LYS A 20 3.25 1.22 -2.96
N ASP A 21 3.05 2.27 -2.16
CA ASP A 21 3.98 2.66 -1.10
C ASP A 21 4.13 1.54 -0.06
N VAL A 22 3.01 0.90 0.33
CA VAL A 22 3.03 -0.29 1.21
C VAL A 22 3.79 -1.46 0.55
N GLN A 23 3.47 -1.79 -0.70
CA GLN A 23 4.14 -2.89 -1.43
C GLN A 23 5.66 -2.68 -1.56
N TYR A 24 6.09 -1.48 -1.94
CA TYR A 24 7.52 -1.18 -2.08
C TYR A 24 8.25 -1.29 -0.75
N SER A 25 7.67 -0.75 0.32
CA SER A 25 8.27 -0.80 1.66
C SER A 25 8.35 -2.24 2.20
N GLN A 26 7.32 -3.05 1.97
CA GLN A 26 7.35 -4.48 2.31
C GLN A 26 8.44 -5.23 1.54
N LYS A 27 8.56 -4.98 0.24
CA LYS A 27 9.60 -5.61 -0.59
C LYS A 27 11.01 -5.22 -0.15
N GLU A 28 11.21 -3.97 0.26
CA GLU A 28 12.48 -3.51 0.82
C GLU A 28 12.82 -4.25 2.11
N SER A 29 11.87 -4.33 3.06
CA SER A 29 12.03 -5.12 4.29
C SER A 29 12.37 -6.60 4.00
N GLU A 30 11.66 -7.23 3.08
CA GLU A 30 11.92 -8.62 2.67
C GLU A 30 13.33 -8.80 2.06
N SER A 31 13.77 -7.83 1.25
CA SER A 31 15.12 -7.82 0.67
C SER A 31 16.19 -7.75 1.76
N GLU A 32 16.04 -6.84 2.73
CA GLU A 32 17.00 -6.68 3.82
C GLU A 32 16.99 -7.87 4.78
N ARG A 33 15.84 -8.52 4.99
CA ARG A 33 15.74 -9.79 5.73
C ARG A 33 16.42 -10.95 4.99
N THR A 34 16.29 -11.00 3.67
CA THR A 34 17.00 -11.99 2.83
C THR A 34 18.51 -11.78 2.89
N ARG A 35 18.95 -10.52 2.89
CA ARG A 35 20.35 -10.15 3.06
C ARG A 35 20.88 -10.57 4.43
N LEU A 36 20.12 -10.37 5.50
CA LEU A 36 20.48 -10.85 6.84
C LEU A 36 20.61 -12.38 6.89
N ALA A 37 19.67 -13.11 6.28
CA ALA A 37 19.73 -14.58 6.23
C ALA A 37 20.99 -15.06 5.49
N THR A 38 21.34 -14.40 4.38
CA THR A 38 22.55 -14.67 3.60
C THR A 38 23.82 -14.36 4.40
N LEU A 39 23.84 -13.21 5.10
CA LEU A 39 24.95 -12.81 5.96
C LEU A 39 25.21 -13.86 7.06
N LYS A 40 24.15 -14.33 7.72
CA LYS A 40 24.24 -15.40 8.73
C LYS A 40 24.74 -16.72 8.14
N ALA A 41 24.25 -17.11 6.96
CA ALA A 41 24.67 -18.34 6.29
C ALA A 41 26.16 -18.32 5.89
N ASN A 42 26.70 -17.14 5.57
CA ASN A 42 28.10 -16.95 5.20
C ASN A 42 29.04 -16.75 6.41
N GLY A 43 28.53 -16.85 7.64
CA GLY A 43 29.34 -16.68 8.85
C GLY A 43 29.68 -15.23 9.17
N GLY A 44 28.84 -14.27 8.75
CA GLY A 44 28.99 -12.86 9.10
C GLY A 44 29.02 -12.65 10.62
N ASP A 45 29.79 -11.64 11.04
CA ASP A 45 30.05 -11.43 12.46
C ASP A 45 28.91 -10.72 13.19
N GLU A 46 28.99 -10.65 14.52
CA GLU A 46 27.97 -10.03 15.36
C GLU A 46 27.79 -8.53 15.10
N TYR A 47 28.84 -7.84 14.65
CA TYR A 47 28.76 -6.43 14.30
C TYR A 47 27.97 -6.25 13.00
N GLU A 48 28.28 -7.04 11.97
CA GLU A 48 27.57 -7.02 10.68
C GLU A 48 26.09 -7.39 10.83
N ILE A 49 25.80 -8.43 11.62
CA ILE A 49 24.43 -8.87 11.91
C ILE A 49 23.64 -7.74 12.58
N ARG A 50 24.20 -7.11 13.62
CA ARG A 50 23.54 -6.00 14.32
C ARG A 50 23.36 -4.77 13.44
N ALA A 51 24.30 -4.50 12.54
CA ALA A 51 24.15 -3.41 11.58
C ALA A 51 22.98 -3.68 10.62
N GLN A 52 22.88 -4.91 10.11
CA GLN A 52 21.80 -5.31 9.21
C GLN A 52 20.43 -5.32 9.91
N ASP A 53 20.35 -5.71 11.19
CA ASP A 53 19.11 -5.61 11.97
C ASP A 53 18.58 -4.17 12.09
N LYS A 54 19.48 -3.18 12.20
CA LYS A 54 19.09 -1.75 12.20
C LYS A 54 18.53 -1.32 10.84
N VAL A 55 19.16 -1.76 9.75
CA VAL A 55 18.68 -1.48 8.39
C VAL A 55 17.27 -2.05 8.19
N ILE A 56 16.99 -3.26 8.68
CA ILE A 56 15.65 -3.86 8.64
C ILE A 56 14.66 -3.02 9.46
N ALA A 57 15.05 -2.57 10.66
CA ALA A 57 14.19 -1.73 11.50
C ALA A 57 13.83 -0.40 10.79
N ASP A 58 14.79 0.24 10.14
CA ASP A 58 14.58 1.48 9.38
C ASP A 58 13.64 1.24 8.18
N ALA A 59 13.83 0.13 7.45
CA ALA A 59 12.95 -0.27 6.34
C ALA A 59 11.51 -0.57 6.80
N ASP A 60 11.34 -1.20 7.97
CA ASP A 60 10.03 -1.54 8.53
C ASP A 60 9.28 -0.32 9.07
N GLN A 61 9.99 0.72 9.50
CA GLN A 61 9.43 1.82 10.29
C GLN A 61 8.27 2.55 9.59
N MET A 62 8.28 2.61 8.26
CA MET A 62 7.28 3.36 7.47
C MET A 62 6.04 2.55 7.12
N ILE A 63 6.12 1.21 7.14
CA ILE A 63 5.03 0.31 6.74
C ILE A 63 3.73 0.57 7.54
N PRO A 64 3.77 0.76 8.88
CA PRO A 64 2.56 1.03 9.67
C PRO A 64 1.85 2.33 9.29
N ASP A 65 2.60 3.41 9.00
CA ASP A 65 2.01 4.70 8.58
C ASP A 65 1.33 4.57 7.22
N TYR A 66 2.00 3.94 6.25
CA TYR A 66 1.43 3.72 4.92
C TYR A 66 0.18 2.84 4.98
N ARG A 67 0.17 1.79 5.79
CA ARG A 67 -1.05 0.97 6.01
C ARG A 67 -2.18 1.75 6.64
N LYS A 68 -1.90 2.57 7.66
CA LYS A 68 -2.91 3.42 8.29
C LYS A 68 -3.53 4.40 7.28
N ARG A 69 -2.69 5.05 6.46
CA ARG A 69 -3.14 5.99 5.43
C ARG A 69 -3.90 5.28 4.31
N LEU A 70 -3.47 4.07 3.94
CA LEU A 70 -4.17 3.24 2.97
C LEU A 70 -5.56 2.85 3.47
N ALA A 71 -5.69 2.42 4.73
CA ALA A 71 -6.97 2.08 5.34
C ALA A 71 -7.95 3.27 5.31
N ALA A 72 -7.51 4.45 5.73
CA ALA A 72 -8.33 5.66 5.66
C ALA A 72 -8.75 6.00 4.21
N ALA A 73 -7.84 5.91 3.25
CA ALA A 73 -8.16 6.17 1.84
C ALA A 73 -9.11 5.13 1.23
N ILE A 74 -9.03 3.88 1.69
CA ILE A 74 -9.96 2.79 1.32
C ILE A 74 -11.36 3.13 1.83
N GLU A 75 -11.50 3.48 3.12
CA GLU A 75 -12.78 3.87 3.72
C GLU A 75 -13.41 5.04 2.94
N GLU A 76 -12.65 6.11 2.67
CA GLU A 76 -13.14 7.26 1.91
C GLU A 76 -13.56 6.91 0.47
N LEU A 77 -12.90 5.95 -0.17
CA LEU A 77 -13.25 5.53 -1.53
C LEU A 77 -14.49 4.63 -1.52
N GLU A 78 -14.63 3.76 -0.53
CA GLU A 78 -15.80 2.90 -0.32
C GLU A 78 -17.08 3.70 -0.08
N GLU A 79 -17.01 4.78 0.70
CA GLU A 79 -18.15 5.69 0.87
C GLU A 79 -18.61 6.28 -0.47
N LEU A 80 -17.69 6.60 -1.39
CA LEU A 80 -18.06 7.11 -2.71
C LEU A 80 -18.61 6.00 -3.63
N THR A 81 -18.05 4.79 -3.60
CA THR A 81 -18.51 3.70 -4.48
C THR A 81 -19.88 3.14 -4.07
N THR A 82 -20.27 3.31 -2.81
CA THR A 82 -21.58 2.92 -2.28
C THR A 82 -22.65 4.01 -2.42
N SER A 83 -22.29 5.21 -2.92
CA SER A 83 -23.26 6.28 -3.16
C SER A 83 -24.24 5.92 -4.30
N ASP A 84 -25.53 6.22 -4.10
CA ASP A 84 -26.59 6.01 -5.09
C ASP A 84 -26.60 7.07 -6.22
N GLU A 85 -25.44 7.65 -6.54
CA GLU A 85 -25.35 8.68 -7.57
C GLU A 85 -25.59 8.11 -8.97
N PRO A 86 -26.65 8.53 -9.70
CA PRO A 86 -26.95 8.00 -11.03
C PRO A 86 -25.83 8.24 -12.05
N ALA A 87 -25.03 9.28 -11.83
CA ALA A 87 -23.89 9.59 -12.68
C ALA A 87 -22.78 8.52 -12.59
N LEU A 88 -22.71 7.73 -11.51
CA LEU A 88 -21.67 6.71 -11.29
C LEU A 88 -22.11 5.31 -11.75
N GLN A 89 -23.43 5.09 -11.89
CA GLN A 89 -23.96 3.80 -12.35
C GLN A 89 -23.35 3.39 -13.69
N ASP A 90 -22.89 2.13 -13.75
CA ASP A 90 -22.20 1.51 -14.88
C ASP A 90 -20.96 2.26 -15.41
N SER A 91 -20.44 3.23 -14.66
CA SER A 91 -19.28 4.00 -15.08
C SER A 91 -17.98 3.21 -14.98
N GLU A 92 -17.05 3.47 -15.90
CA GLU A 92 -15.70 2.89 -15.87
C GLU A 92 -14.92 3.35 -14.63
N GLU A 93 -15.19 4.57 -14.15
CA GLU A 93 -14.61 5.06 -12.90
C GLU A 93 -15.02 4.19 -11.70
N LEU A 94 -16.28 3.76 -11.63
CA LEU A 94 -16.79 2.91 -10.55
C LEU A 94 -16.22 1.49 -10.62
N LYS A 95 -16.14 0.90 -11.82
CA LYS A 95 -15.49 -0.40 -12.02
C LYS A 95 -14.02 -0.34 -11.58
N SER A 96 -13.28 0.67 -12.04
CA SER A 96 -11.87 0.85 -11.69
C SER A 96 -11.66 1.09 -10.19
N ALA A 97 -12.55 1.86 -9.54
CA ALA A 97 -12.50 2.06 -8.10
C ALA A 97 -12.66 0.74 -7.33
N ASN A 98 -13.65 -0.08 -7.71
CA ASN A 98 -13.90 -1.37 -7.06
C ASN A 98 -12.75 -2.37 -7.26
N GLU A 99 -12.13 -2.41 -8.45
CA GLU A 99 -10.93 -3.23 -8.68
C GLU A 99 -9.76 -2.79 -7.80
N VAL A 100 -9.52 -1.48 -7.70
CA VAL A 100 -8.44 -0.93 -6.87
C VAL A 100 -8.70 -1.19 -5.39
N LEU A 101 -9.94 -1.07 -4.91
CA LEU A 101 -10.32 -1.42 -3.54
C LEU A 101 -10.05 -2.89 -3.25
N ALA A 102 -10.43 -3.79 -4.15
CA ALA A 102 -10.20 -5.22 -3.98
C ALA A 102 -8.70 -5.56 -3.90
N GLU A 103 -7.86 -4.89 -4.69
CA GLU A 103 -6.41 -5.10 -4.65
C GLU A 103 -5.76 -4.46 -3.41
N ALA A 104 -6.14 -3.22 -3.07
CA ALA A 104 -5.57 -2.49 -1.95
C ALA A 104 -5.84 -3.17 -0.60
N ARG A 105 -7.02 -3.78 -0.43
CA ARG A 105 -7.38 -4.54 0.78
C ARG A 105 -6.47 -5.75 1.04
N LYS A 106 -5.80 -6.30 0.02
CA LYS A 106 -4.86 -7.42 0.19
C LYS A 106 -3.58 -7.03 0.93
N GLN A 107 -3.33 -5.73 1.12
CA GLN A 107 -2.08 -5.20 1.67
C GLN A 107 -2.17 -4.79 3.14
N LEU A 108 -3.39 -4.67 3.66
CA LEU A 108 -3.67 -4.48 5.09
C LEU A 108 -3.64 -5.83 5.79
#